data_AF-A0A9N9P3S8-F1
#
_entry.id   AF-A0A9N9P3S8-F1
#
_cell.length_a   1.000
_cell.length_b   1.000
_cell.length_c   1.000
_cell.angle_alpha   90.00
_cell.angle_beta   90.00
_cell.angle_gamma   90.00
#
_symmetry.space_group_name_H-M   'P 1'
#
loop_
_entity.id
_entity.type
_entity.pdbx_description
1 polymer ?
#
loop_
_entity_poly.entity_id
_entity_poly.type
_entity_poly.pdbx_seq_one_letter_code
_entity_poly.pdbx_strand_id
1 'polypeptide(L)'
;MQKIPDSTEDDINLAVEAAHTAFSKWSKTQRSVRANIMYRIADILESRLKEFAEAEVRDQGKTITFATNVDINRAIYNFRYFAGYILHIEEKASFLDGRAFNYVKRTPSGVAGLISPWNL
;
A
#
# COMPACT_ATOMS: atom_id res chain seq x y z
N MET A 1 5.66 11.41 27.76
CA MET A 1 4.68 10.48 27.16
C MET A 1 4.04 11.21 25.99
N GLN A 2 4.22 10.70 24.77
CA GLN A 2 3.58 11.30 23.60
C GLN A 2 2.08 10.97 23.66
N LYS A 3 1.22 11.95 23.41
CA LYS A 3 -0.23 11.72 23.31
C LYS A 3 -0.59 11.57 21.84
N ILE A 4 -1.33 10.52 21.52
CA ILE A 4 -1.91 10.26 20.20
C ILE A 4 -3.43 10.36 20.30
N PRO A 5 -4.13 10.82 19.25
CA PRO A 5 -5.60 10.74 19.20
C PRO A 5 -6.06 9.29 19.34
N ASP A 6 -7.10 9.06 20.15
CA ASP A 6 -7.78 7.77 20.29
C ASP A 6 -9.04 7.80 19.42
N SER A 7 -8.93 7.25 18.20
CA SER A 7 -9.97 7.34 17.17
C SER A 7 -11.22 6.57 17.56
N THR A 8 -12.37 7.14 17.25
CA THR A 8 -13.70 6.59 17.53
C THR A 8 -14.40 6.07 16.28
N GLU A 9 -15.62 5.56 16.43
CA GLU A 9 -16.48 5.17 15.31
C GLU A 9 -16.71 6.32 14.31
N ASP A 10 -16.84 7.55 14.80
CA ASP A 10 -17.02 8.74 13.94
C ASP A 10 -15.80 8.98 13.05
N ASP A 11 -14.58 8.83 13.59
CA ASP A 11 -13.34 8.95 12.83
C ASP A 11 -13.20 7.86 11.76
N ILE A 12 -13.64 6.64 12.09
CA ILE A 12 -13.67 5.51 11.15
C ILE A 12 -14.66 5.80 10.02
N ASN A 13 -15.87 6.27 10.33
CA ASN A 13 -16.87 6.62 9.33
C ASN A 13 -16.36 7.72 8.39
N LEU A 14 -15.71 8.76 8.93
CA LEU A 14 -15.07 9.81 8.14
C LEU A 14 -13.97 9.25 7.22
N ALA A 15 -13.13 8.35 7.71
CA ALA A 15 -12.08 7.72 6.92
C ALA A 15 -12.66 6.85 5.78
N VAL A 16 -13.73 6.11 6.04
CA VAL A 16 -14.44 5.28 5.06
C VAL A 16 -15.07 6.14 3.96
N GLU A 17 -15.75 7.23 4.32
CA GLU A 17 -16.34 8.17 3.35
C GLU A 17 -15.28 8.84 2.46
N ALA A 18 -14.15 9.25 3.05
CA ALA A 18 -13.02 9.79 2.30
C ALA A 18 -12.46 8.74 1.32
N ALA A 19 -12.31 7.48 1.76
CA ALA A 19 -11.83 6.38 0.92
C ALA A 19 -12.81 6.07 -0.23
N HIS A 20 -14.11 6.06 0.02
CA HIS A 20 -15.14 5.88 -1.02
C HIS A 20 -15.09 7.00 -2.06
N THR A 21 -14.98 8.25 -1.60
CA THR A 21 -14.88 9.41 -2.49
C THR A 21 -13.64 9.31 -3.38
N ALA A 22 -12.47 8.98 -2.81
CA ALA A 22 -11.22 8.82 -3.53
C ALA A 22 -11.24 7.63 -4.51
N PHE A 23 -11.91 6.53 -4.15
CA PHE A 23 -11.94 5.29 -4.94
C PHE A 23 -12.47 5.51 -6.36
N SER A 24 -13.48 6.38 -6.52
CA SER A 24 -14.09 6.70 -7.83
C SER A 24 -13.07 7.19 -8.87
N LYS A 25 -12.07 7.98 -8.43
CA LYS A 25 -10.97 8.51 -9.25
C LYS A 25 -9.76 7.57 -9.25
N TRP A 26 -9.41 7.02 -8.09
CA TRP A 26 -8.22 6.18 -7.92
C TRP A 26 -8.32 4.85 -8.68
N SER A 27 -9.50 4.21 -8.67
CA SER A 27 -9.74 2.95 -9.40
C SER A 27 -9.49 3.08 -10.91
N LYS A 28 -9.81 4.25 -11.48
CA LYS A 28 -9.62 4.60 -12.90
C LYS A 28 -8.22 5.14 -13.23
N THR A 29 -7.40 5.41 -12.22
CA THR A 29 -6.04 5.92 -12.42
C THR A 29 -5.18 4.88 -13.11
N GLN A 30 -4.38 5.30 -14.09
CA GLN A 30 -3.52 4.40 -14.87
C GLN A 30 -2.53 3.66 -13.96
N ARG A 31 -2.25 2.40 -14.31
CA ARG A 31 -1.32 1.53 -13.57
C ARG A 31 0.06 2.18 -13.41
N SER A 32 0.57 2.84 -14.45
CA SER A 32 1.83 3.58 -14.44
C SER A 32 1.87 4.71 -13.42
N VAL A 33 0.80 5.49 -13.31
CA VAL A 33 0.70 6.58 -12.33
C VAL A 33 0.66 6.03 -10.91
N ARG A 34 -0.10 4.95 -10.66
CA ARG A 34 -0.14 4.29 -9.36
C ARG A 34 1.23 3.69 -8.98
N ALA A 35 1.91 3.06 -9.94
CA ALA A 35 3.27 2.57 -9.76
C ALA A 35 4.25 3.69 -9.38
N ASN A 36 4.22 4.82 -10.10
CA ASN A 36 5.07 5.97 -9.81
C ASN A 36 4.82 6.55 -8.42
N ILE A 37 3.57 6.56 -7.94
CA ILE A 37 3.27 6.98 -6.56
C ILE A 37 3.91 6.02 -5.55
N MET A 38 3.80 4.70 -5.76
CA MET A 38 4.43 3.70 -4.89
C MET A 38 5.97 3.77 -4.92
N TYR A 39 6.59 3.99 -6.09
CA TYR A 39 8.03 4.23 -6.19
C TYR A 39 8.45 5.47 -5.40
N ARG A 40 7.72 6.58 -5.55
CA ARG A 40 8.01 7.81 -4.78
C ARG A 40 7.88 7.61 -3.28
N ILE A 41 6.93 6.81 -2.80
CA ILE A 41 6.83 6.46 -1.37
C ILE A 41 8.09 5.72 -0.93
N ALA A 42 8.54 4.72 -1.70
CA ALA A 42 9.77 3.99 -1.40
C ALA A 42 10.99 4.91 -1.36
N ASP A 43 11.13 5.84 -2.31
CA ASP A 43 12.26 6.77 -2.36
C ASP A 43 12.25 7.75 -1.17
N ILE A 44 11.07 8.22 -0.74
CA ILE A 44 10.93 9.06 0.46
C ILE A 44 11.31 8.27 1.71
N LEU A 45 10.84 7.03 1.85
CA LEU A 45 11.21 6.15 2.96
C LEU A 45 12.72 5.90 3.00
N GLU A 46 13.34 5.61 1.86
CA GLU A 46 14.78 5.39 1.73
C GLU A 46 15.58 6.65 2.10
N SER A 47 15.15 7.83 1.60
CA SER A 47 15.81 9.10 1.91
C SER A 47 15.74 9.49 3.40
N ARG A 48 14.74 9.00 4.12
CA ARG A 48 14.49 9.27 5.55
C ARG A 48 14.66 8.02 6.41
N LEU A 49 15.40 7.02 5.92
CA LEU A 49 15.50 5.70 6.54
C LEU A 49 15.91 5.77 8.01
N LYS A 50 16.91 6.60 8.33
CA LYS A 50 17.39 6.78 9.70
C LYS A 50 16.30 7.30 10.64
N GLU A 51 15.52 8.29 10.18
CA GLU A 51 14.46 8.90 10.97
C GLU A 51 13.35 7.88 11.27
N PHE A 52 12.91 7.12 10.27
CA PHE A 52 11.89 6.09 10.46
C PHE A 52 12.39 4.94 11.34
N ALA A 53 13.66 4.53 11.22
CA ALA A 53 14.23 3.50 12.08
C ALA A 53 14.34 3.96 13.53
N GLU A 54 14.73 5.22 13.79
CA GLU A 54 14.75 5.78 15.14
C GLU A 54 13.34 5.88 15.76
N ALA A 55 12.33 6.22 14.95
CA ALA A 55 10.94 6.23 15.39
C ALA A 55 10.47 4.82 15.77
N GLU A 56 10.75 3.81 14.94
CA GLU A 56 10.40 2.40 15.18
C GLU A 56 11.08 1.87 16.46
N VAL A 57 12.36 2.19 16.68
CA VAL A 57 13.08 1.84 17.93
C VAL A 57 12.41 2.47 19.15
N ARG A 58 12.00 3.74 19.05
CA ARG A 58 11.36 4.45 20.17
C ARG A 58 10.00 3.88 20.52
N ASP A 59 9.24 3.45 19.52
CA ASP A 59 7.89 2.94 19.68
C ASP A 59 7.87 1.47 20.12
N GLN A 60 8.68 0.63 19.48
CA GLN A 60 8.67 -0.84 19.66
C GLN A 60 9.79 -1.37 20.56
N GLY A 61 10.82 -0.57 20.84
CA GLY A 61 11.97 -1.00 21.66
C GLY A 61 12.91 -2.00 20.97
N LYS A 62 12.76 -2.21 19.65
CA LYS A 62 13.67 -3.04 18.83
C LYS A 62 15.07 -2.41 18.78
N THR A 63 16.09 -3.17 18.38
CA THR A 63 17.42 -2.60 18.15
C THR A 63 17.43 -1.77 16.87
N ILE A 64 18.24 -0.70 16.83
CA ILE A 64 18.36 0.16 15.64
C ILE A 64 18.77 -0.61 14.40
N THR A 65 19.64 -1.60 14.54
CA THR A 65 20.06 -2.50 13.46
C THR A 65 18.89 -3.29 12.92
N PHE A 66 18.02 -3.81 13.78
CA PHE A 66 16.84 -4.58 13.36
C PHE A 66 15.82 -3.67 12.66
N ALA A 67 15.45 -2.55 13.28
CA ALA A 67 14.51 -1.59 12.70
C ALA A 67 14.98 -1.09 11.31
N THR A 68 16.27 -0.80 11.18
CA THR A 68 16.88 -0.35 9.92
C THR A 68 16.89 -1.46 8.86
N ASN A 69 17.53 -2.59 9.17
CA ASN A 69 17.84 -3.61 8.17
C ASN A 69 16.64 -4.50 7.83
N VAL A 70 15.67 -4.62 8.74
CA VAL A 70 14.50 -5.47 8.56
C VAL A 70 13.28 -4.61 8.29
N ASP A 71 12.81 -3.83 9.26
CA ASP A 71 11.48 -3.24 9.20
C ASP A 71 11.37 -2.16 8.09
N ILE A 72 12.21 -1.13 8.14
CA ILE A 72 12.14 -0.02 7.19
C ILE A 72 12.58 -0.47 5.78
N ASN A 73 13.66 -1.24 5.67
CA ASN A 73 14.11 -1.77 4.38
C ASN A 73 13.09 -2.73 3.74
N ARG A 74 12.38 -3.55 4.54
CA ARG A 74 11.30 -4.39 4.02
C ARG A 74 10.12 -3.54 3.53
N ALA A 75 9.77 -2.46 4.22
CA ALA A 75 8.73 -1.54 3.75
C ALA A 75 9.10 -0.92 2.39
N ILE A 76 10.34 -0.42 2.24
CA ILE A 76 10.87 0.12 0.97
C ILE A 76 10.79 -0.95 -0.13
N TYR A 77 11.28 -2.16 0.15
CA TYR A 77 11.23 -3.28 -0.80
C TYR A 77 9.80 -3.62 -1.23
N ASN A 78 8.87 -3.73 -0.28
CA ASN A 78 7.47 -4.05 -0.56
C ASN A 78 6.83 -3.00 -1.48
N PHE A 79 7.04 -1.71 -1.23
CA PHE A 79 6.53 -0.66 -2.12
C PHE A 79 7.13 -0.77 -3.53
N ARG A 80 8.45 -0.95 -3.65
CA ARG A 80 9.11 -1.15 -4.96
C ARG A 80 8.60 -2.40 -5.68
N TYR A 81 8.40 -3.49 -4.96
CA TYR A 81 7.87 -4.75 -5.49
C TYR A 81 6.46 -4.56 -6.05
N PHE A 82 5.52 -4.02 -5.26
CA PHE A 82 4.14 -3.83 -5.70
C PHE A 82 4.00 -2.76 -6.80
N ALA A 83 4.88 -1.74 -6.80
CA ALA A 83 5.00 -0.79 -7.90
C ALA A 83 5.37 -1.46 -9.23
N GLY A 84 6.34 -2.39 -9.20
CA GLY A 84 6.69 -3.19 -10.38
C GLY A 84 5.59 -4.18 -10.75
N TYR A 85 5.01 -4.86 -9.76
CA TYR A 85 3.97 -5.87 -9.95
C TYR A 85 2.77 -5.32 -10.72
N ILE A 86 2.25 -4.15 -10.34
CA ILE A 86 1.04 -3.60 -10.97
C ILE A 86 1.23 -3.29 -12.46
N LEU A 87 2.46 -3.10 -12.93
CA LEU A 87 2.78 -2.87 -14.34
C LEU A 87 2.73 -4.15 -15.18
N HIS A 88 2.94 -5.30 -14.55
CA HIS A 88 3.09 -6.60 -15.21
C HIS A 88 1.91 -7.54 -14.96
N ILE A 89 0.78 -7.02 -14.44
CA ILE A 89 -0.43 -7.84 -14.25
C ILE A 89 -1.01 -8.21 -15.63
N GLU A 90 -0.97 -9.50 -15.93
CA GLU A 90 -1.57 -10.09 -17.12
C GLU A 90 -3.02 -10.52 -16.86
N GLU A 91 -3.84 -10.33 -17.88
CA GLU A 91 -5.24 -10.76 -17.93
C GLU A 91 -5.38 -11.82 -19.02
N LYS A 92 -6.11 -12.90 -18.74
CA LYS A 92 -6.27 -14.01 -19.69
C LYS A 92 -7.42 -13.71 -20.64
N ALA A 93 -7.20 -14.01 -21.91
CA ALA A 93 -8.24 -14.01 -22.94
C ALA A 93 -8.19 -15.32 -23.73
N SER A 94 -9.34 -15.80 -24.19
CA SER A 94 -9.46 -17.01 -25.00
C SER A 94 -10.57 -16.89 -26.03
N PHE A 95 -10.42 -17.62 -27.14
CA PHE A 95 -11.43 -17.77 -28.18
C PHE A 95 -12.05 -19.16 -28.09
N LEU A 96 -13.37 -19.23 -28.12
CA LEU A 96 -14.11 -20.49 -28.16
C LEU A 96 -14.46 -20.82 -29.62
N ASP A 97 -13.53 -21.45 -30.33
CA ASP A 97 -13.71 -21.92 -31.72
C ASP A 97 -14.33 -20.88 -32.68
N GLY A 98 -13.97 -19.61 -32.53
CA GLY A 98 -14.52 -18.52 -33.35
C GLY A 98 -15.98 -18.13 -33.04
N ARG A 99 -16.61 -18.75 -32.03
CA ARG A 99 -18.00 -18.49 -31.62
C ARG A 99 -18.12 -17.45 -30.52
N ALA A 100 -17.13 -17.37 -29.63
CA ALA A 100 -17.13 -16.43 -28.52
C ALA A 100 -15.71 -15.99 -28.14
N PHE A 101 -15.61 -14.78 -27.58
CA PHE A 101 -14.40 -14.21 -26.99
C PHE A 101 -14.61 -14.07 -25.49
N ASN A 102 -13.75 -14.71 -24.70
CA ASN A 102 -13.75 -14.65 -23.25
C ASN A 102 -12.52 -13.87 -22.76
N TYR A 103 -12.70 -13.02 -21.77
CA TYR A 103 -11.59 -12.33 -21.10
C TYR A 103 -11.87 -12.18 -19.61
N VAL A 104 -10.80 -12.21 -18.81
CA VAL A 104 -10.86 -12.01 -17.36
C VAL A 104 -10.32 -10.63 -17.04
N LYS A 105 -11.14 -9.79 -16.41
CA LYS A 105 -10.72 -8.48 -15.93
C LYS A 105 -10.53 -8.49 -14.42
N ARG A 106 -9.38 -8.02 -13.94
CA ARG A 106 -9.14 -7.80 -12.50
C ARG A 106 -9.51 -6.37 -12.14
N THR A 107 -10.62 -6.20 -11.44
CA THR A 107 -11.07 -4.91 -10.93
C THR A 107 -10.82 -4.80 -9.43
N PRO A 108 -10.43 -3.62 -8.91
CA PRO A 108 -10.28 -3.43 -7.48
C PRO A 108 -11.64 -3.55 -6.77
N SER A 109 -11.67 -4.21 -5.62
CA SER A 109 -12.92 -4.50 -4.90
C SER A 109 -13.59 -3.28 -4.25
N GLY A 110 -12.82 -2.25 -3.91
CA GLY A 110 -13.33 -1.07 -3.22
C GLY A 110 -12.44 -0.62 -2.06
N VAL A 111 -13.09 -0.14 -1.01
CA VAL A 111 -12.46 0.21 0.27
C VAL A 111 -12.10 -1.07 1.04
N ALA A 112 -10.91 -1.10 1.64
CA ALA A 112 -10.43 -2.20 2.46
C ALA A 112 -10.06 -1.69 3.86
N GLY A 113 -10.56 -2.36 4.90
CA GLY A 113 -10.13 -2.16 6.28
C GLY A 113 -8.89 -3.00 6.58
N LEU A 114 -7.82 -2.37 7.03
CA LEU A 114 -6.56 -3.03 7.37
C LEU A 114 -6.27 -2.83 8.86
N ILE A 115 -6.12 -3.92 9.61
CA ILE A 115 -5.75 -3.90 11.03
C ILE A 115 -4.42 -4.63 11.16
N SER A 116 -3.40 -3.94 11.64
CA SER A 116 -2.06 -4.49 11.85
C SER A 116 -1.78 -4.70 13.35
N PRO A 117 -1.02 -5.74 13.71
CA PRO A 117 -0.49 -5.88 15.06
C PRO A 117 0.62 -4.85 15.32
N TRP A 118 1.11 -4.79 16.55
CA TRP A 118 2.18 -3.87 16.97
C TRP A 118 3.59 -4.41 16.72
N ASN A 119 3.76 -5.72 16.51
CA ASN A 119 5.08 -6.34 16.57
C ASN A 119 5.92 -6.22 15.28
N LEU A 120 5.39 -5.59 14.22
CA LEU A 120 5.92 -5.78 12.86
C LEU A 120 5.94 -4.54 11.97
#